data_AF-A0A1I6KMJ2-F1
#
_entry.id   AF-A0A1I6KMJ2-F1
#
_cell.length_a   1.000
_cell.length_b   1.000
_cell.length_c   1.000
_cell.angle_alpha   90.00
_cell.angle_beta   90.00
_cell.angle_gamma   90.00
#
_symmetry.space_group_name_H-M   'P 1'
#
loop_
_entity.id
_entity.type
_entity.pdbx_description
1 polymer ?
#
loop_
_entity_poly.entity_id
_entity_poly.type
_entity_poly.pdbx_seq_one_letter_code
_entity_poly.pdbx_strand_id
1 'polypeptide(L)'
;MEHASSVDVGARKRGSGGINEDSVATTVLENHHRETGRSVGVFVLADGVGGEASGDVASFLVTSIVRKRLTERLQGSATDVLERFGIDAYPADPPTVDEDPRAVLSEGRIRSAIKDGVDAAHRKIQEYASAIGGQPATTVVVAVYADGKLHYGWVGDSRLYVVNTKRGTIRQLTEDHAVTNVRLKRGEIEDEAYARVHEDATAITNAVGGSSAGKPSVDVEFGTTDVFREDVIMLTSDGLVDAYPDVRPLRREYERAEDTDPVCEKIRDTLVTEDEIMELVLGAEDLHGAVTDLVAFANERGGKDNISITLARDPNARPTPESMVSRAETVIEPADDGSEGYDGSDDSDGNDSTQADASSDGPEPGGSAGDDSPDPPASASTGQETNATGATDAEPDGTGSTGESDDPESAADPDASGSQAHDVDVVSLGSGSPSAALAVPSEGTVYEIAADTTVGRGGESDQDPDLALDVATDAHVEPVHARITFDESGQEWQITDRSSSGTHVEVGDGEWLLLLSEEGLERHRESGFDPDAATERSIEQSTALEEGAAFVVEDPREDDAITCRFFTSVELARERLADGSVREAGFERFVL
;
A
#
# COMPACT_ATOMS: atom_id res chain seq x y z
N MET A 1 -8.78 -16.11 17.51
CA MET A 1 -9.26 -16.13 16.13
C MET A 1 -9.32 -17.55 15.58
N GLU A 2 -10.51 -17.98 15.19
CA GLU A 2 -10.75 -19.27 14.51
C GLU A 2 -10.56 -19.10 12.99
N HIS A 3 -10.04 -20.12 12.31
CA HIS A 3 -9.93 -20.14 10.85
C HIS A 3 -10.04 -21.56 10.28
N ALA A 4 -10.41 -21.67 9.01
CA ALA A 4 -10.37 -22.89 8.22
C ALA A 4 -10.06 -22.56 6.76
N SER A 5 -9.24 -23.37 6.11
CA SER A 5 -8.89 -23.22 4.70
C SER A 5 -8.92 -24.56 3.97
N SER A 6 -9.24 -24.54 2.68
CA SER A 6 -9.12 -25.70 1.79
C SER A 6 -8.81 -25.25 0.37
N VAL A 7 -8.18 -26.14 -0.39
CA VAL A 7 -7.92 -26.01 -1.82
C VAL A 7 -8.29 -27.33 -2.51
N ASP A 8 -9.13 -27.28 -3.54
CA ASP A 8 -9.58 -28.45 -4.31
C ASP A 8 -9.30 -28.27 -5.80
N VAL A 9 -8.91 -29.34 -6.48
CA VAL A 9 -8.61 -29.31 -7.92
C VAL A 9 -9.84 -28.95 -8.76
N GLY A 10 -11.07 -29.21 -8.27
CA GLY A 10 -12.30 -29.14 -9.06
C GLY A 10 -12.56 -30.44 -9.80
N ALA A 11 -13.77 -30.98 -9.68
CA ALA A 11 -14.16 -32.31 -10.14
C ALA A 11 -13.93 -32.52 -11.64
N ARG A 12 -14.09 -31.46 -12.44
CA ARG A 12 -13.90 -31.52 -13.90
C ARG A 12 -12.44 -31.34 -14.29
N LYS A 13 -11.72 -30.34 -13.75
CA LYS A 13 -10.29 -30.12 -14.00
C LYS A 13 -9.48 -31.36 -13.61
N ARG A 14 -9.79 -31.96 -12.45
CA ARG A 14 -9.35 -33.30 -12.00
C ARG A 14 -9.71 -34.42 -12.98
N GLY A 15 -10.93 -34.40 -13.52
CA GLY A 15 -11.41 -35.37 -14.50
C GLY A 15 -10.68 -35.33 -15.86
N SER A 16 -10.17 -34.15 -16.26
CA SER A 16 -9.26 -33.99 -17.39
C SER A 16 -7.79 -34.31 -17.07
N GLY A 17 -7.44 -34.46 -15.79
CA GLY A 17 -6.07 -34.73 -15.33
C GLY A 17 -5.23 -33.49 -15.01
N GLY A 18 -5.85 -32.30 -14.96
CA GLY A 18 -5.19 -31.05 -14.58
C GLY A 18 -4.88 -30.99 -13.08
N ILE A 19 -4.01 -30.05 -12.71
CA ILE A 19 -3.48 -29.88 -11.35
C ILE A 19 -4.25 -28.81 -10.56
N ASN A 20 -3.79 -28.52 -9.34
CA ASN A 20 -4.17 -27.29 -8.64
C ASN A 20 -3.12 -26.21 -8.92
N GLU A 21 -3.55 -25.08 -9.47
CA GLU A 21 -2.74 -23.89 -9.72
C GLU A 21 -2.91 -22.86 -8.59
N ASP A 22 -3.94 -22.99 -7.75
CA ASP A 22 -4.18 -22.11 -6.59
C ASP A 22 -3.22 -22.39 -5.42
N SER A 23 -2.93 -21.35 -4.66
CA SER A 23 -2.28 -21.43 -3.35
C SER A 23 -3.01 -20.65 -2.28
N VAL A 24 -2.91 -21.15 -1.04
CA VAL A 24 -3.39 -20.47 0.17
C VAL A 24 -2.30 -20.53 1.23
N ALA A 25 -2.06 -19.39 1.89
CA ALA A 25 -1.18 -19.28 3.04
C ALA A 25 -1.88 -18.54 4.18
N THR A 26 -1.64 -18.95 5.41
CA THR A 26 -2.22 -18.34 6.61
C THR A 26 -1.21 -18.34 7.76
N THR A 27 -1.30 -17.35 8.63
CA THR A 27 -0.61 -17.30 9.92
C THR A 27 -1.52 -16.61 10.92
N VAL A 28 -1.72 -17.21 12.09
CA VAL A 28 -2.46 -16.61 13.19
C VAL A 28 -1.56 -16.59 14.41
N LEU A 29 -1.43 -15.42 15.03
CA LEU A 29 -0.64 -15.17 16.23
C LEU A 29 -1.61 -14.84 17.36
N GLU A 30 -1.48 -15.50 18.51
CA GLU A 30 -2.43 -15.36 19.63
C GLU A 30 -1.69 -15.12 20.95
N ASN A 31 -1.81 -13.90 21.48
CA ASN A 31 -1.26 -13.50 22.77
C ASN A 31 -2.38 -13.42 23.82
N HIS A 32 -2.32 -14.29 24.83
CA HIS A 32 -3.30 -14.38 25.92
C HIS A 32 -2.74 -13.82 27.22
N HIS A 33 -3.45 -12.86 27.82
CA HIS A 33 -3.14 -12.33 29.15
C HIS A 33 -4.40 -12.17 30.01
N ARG A 34 -4.37 -12.72 31.22
CA ARG A 34 -5.52 -12.82 32.15
C ARG A 34 -6.72 -13.51 31.45
N GLU A 35 -7.81 -12.77 31.22
CA GLU A 35 -9.02 -13.24 30.53
C GLU A 35 -9.15 -12.64 29.12
N THR A 36 -8.11 -11.96 28.62
CA THR A 36 -8.08 -11.32 27.29
C THR A 36 -7.18 -12.11 26.34
N GLY A 37 -7.59 -12.21 25.08
CA GLY A 37 -6.75 -12.67 23.97
C GLY A 37 -6.69 -11.58 22.89
N ARG A 38 -5.50 -11.30 22.38
CA ARG A 38 -5.29 -10.56 21.14
C ARG A 38 -4.89 -11.56 20.06
N SER A 39 -5.57 -11.51 18.93
CA SER A 39 -5.20 -12.29 17.73
C SER A 39 -4.78 -11.35 16.61
N VAL A 40 -3.68 -11.66 15.94
CA VAL A 40 -3.32 -11.07 14.63
C VAL A 40 -3.39 -12.19 13.60
N GLY A 41 -4.06 -11.95 12.48
CA GLY A 41 -4.26 -12.95 11.42
C GLY A 41 -3.79 -12.42 10.07
N VAL A 42 -2.91 -13.16 9.41
CA VAL A 42 -2.47 -12.92 8.02
C VAL A 42 -3.03 -14.03 7.15
N PHE A 43 -3.85 -13.66 6.17
CA PHE A 43 -4.47 -14.57 5.21
C PHE A 43 -4.07 -14.14 3.80
N VAL A 44 -3.57 -15.07 2.98
CA VAL A 44 -3.20 -14.83 1.59
C VAL A 44 -3.77 -15.95 0.72
N LEU A 45 -4.48 -15.58 -0.33
CA LEU A 45 -4.98 -16.49 -1.36
C LEU A 45 -4.52 -15.98 -2.73
N ALA A 46 -4.14 -16.91 -3.62
CA ALA A 46 -3.69 -16.59 -4.97
C ALA A 46 -4.13 -17.68 -5.95
N ASP A 47 -4.68 -17.26 -7.09
CA ASP A 47 -5.14 -18.11 -8.20
C ASP A 47 -4.06 -18.12 -9.29
N GLY A 48 -3.68 -19.30 -9.77
CA GLY A 48 -2.49 -19.48 -10.62
C GLY A 48 -2.79 -19.32 -12.10
N VAL A 49 -2.49 -18.14 -12.65
CA VAL A 49 -2.84 -17.79 -14.04
C VAL A 49 -1.73 -18.21 -15.00
N GLY A 50 -1.85 -19.42 -15.54
CA GLY A 50 -1.14 -19.79 -16.78
C GLY A 50 -0.61 -21.23 -16.84
N GLY A 51 -1.37 -22.11 -17.48
CA GLY A 51 -0.82 -23.27 -18.20
C GLY A 51 -0.21 -24.38 -17.33
N GLU A 52 -0.87 -24.74 -16.23
CA GLU A 52 -0.47 -25.76 -15.25
C GLU A 52 0.87 -25.44 -14.57
N ALA A 53 2.00 -25.70 -15.21
CA ALA A 53 3.34 -25.64 -14.62
C ALA A 53 3.98 -24.22 -14.62
N SER A 54 3.16 -23.17 -14.50
CA SER A 54 3.61 -21.78 -14.38
C SER A 54 2.68 -20.95 -13.49
N GLY A 55 1.37 -21.20 -13.53
CA GLY A 55 0.42 -20.69 -12.55
C GLY A 55 0.66 -21.23 -11.13
N ASP A 56 0.94 -22.53 -11.00
CA ASP A 56 1.18 -23.20 -9.70
C ASP A 56 2.40 -22.63 -8.95
N VAL A 57 3.50 -22.36 -9.66
CA VAL A 57 4.70 -21.74 -9.07
C VAL A 57 4.45 -20.26 -8.76
N ALA A 58 3.67 -19.55 -9.57
CA ALA A 58 3.35 -18.14 -9.33
C ALA A 58 2.54 -17.94 -8.04
N SER A 59 1.42 -18.66 -7.89
CA SER A 59 0.57 -18.56 -6.69
C SER A 59 1.32 -19.00 -5.42
N PHE A 60 2.17 -20.03 -5.53
CA PHE A 60 3.00 -20.51 -4.42
C PHE A 60 4.06 -19.48 -4.00
N LEU A 61 4.71 -18.81 -4.96
CA LEU A 61 5.68 -17.75 -4.68
C LEU A 61 5.02 -16.56 -4.00
N VAL A 62 3.90 -16.05 -4.53
CA VAL A 62 3.14 -14.94 -3.94
C VAL A 62 2.69 -15.26 -2.52
N THR A 63 1.98 -16.36 -2.31
CA THR A 63 1.45 -16.72 -0.99
C THR A 63 2.56 -16.97 0.02
N SER A 64 3.69 -17.54 -0.40
CA SER A 64 4.85 -17.76 0.47
C SER A 64 5.57 -16.46 0.83
N ILE A 65 5.84 -15.59 -0.13
CA ILE A 65 6.62 -14.35 0.06
C ILE A 65 5.81 -13.32 0.84
N VAL A 66 4.56 -13.06 0.44
CA VAL A 66 3.66 -12.11 1.10
C VAL A 66 3.41 -12.54 2.54
N ARG A 67 3.00 -13.80 2.79
CA ARG A 67 2.78 -14.30 4.15
C ARG A 67 4.05 -14.26 4.98
N LYS A 68 5.23 -14.54 4.41
CA LYS A 68 6.51 -14.43 5.13
C LYS A 68 6.78 -12.99 5.55
N ARG A 69 6.85 -12.05 4.60
CA ARG A 69 7.17 -10.63 4.86
C ARG A 69 6.19 -9.96 5.83
N LEU A 70 4.89 -10.22 5.67
CA LEU A 70 3.86 -9.73 6.60
C LEU A 70 4.03 -10.33 8.00
N THR A 71 4.25 -11.65 8.10
CA THR A 71 4.49 -12.28 9.42
C THR A 71 5.72 -11.69 10.09
N GLU A 72 6.82 -11.48 9.35
CA GLU A 72 8.06 -10.89 9.89
C GLU A 72 7.85 -9.44 10.35
N ARG A 73 7.23 -8.57 9.53
CA ARG A 73 6.92 -7.18 9.93
C ARG A 73 5.91 -7.07 11.08
N LEU A 74 4.97 -8.01 11.19
CA LEU A 74 3.98 -8.05 12.28
C LEU A 74 4.53 -8.75 13.55
N GLN A 75 5.65 -9.47 13.46
CA GLN A 75 6.37 -10.11 14.58
C GLN A 75 7.58 -9.30 15.07
N GLY A 76 7.86 -8.13 14.49
CA GLY A 76 8.72 -7.13 15.12
C GLY A 76 8.22 -6.78 16.53
N SER A 77 9.01 -6.03 17.30
CA SER A 77 8.69 -5.74 18.70
C SER A 77 7.34 -5.03 18.86
N ALA A 78 6.78 -4.46 17.79
CA ALA A 78 5.35 -4.26 17.52
C ALA A 78 4.35 -5.06 18.39
N THR A 79 4.44 -6.39 18.38
CA THR A 79 3.54 -7.29 19.12
C THR A 79 4.05 -7.71 20.50
N ASP A 80 5.32 -7.42 20.79
CA ASP A 80 6.04 -7.75 22.02
C ASP A 80 6.29 -6.51 22.91
N VAL A 81 5.64 -5.36 22.66
CA VAL A 81 5.77 -4.12 23.47
C VAL A 81 5.12 -4.28 24.86
N LEU A 82 5.79 -5.04 25.73
CA LEU A 82 5.52 -5.20 27.16
C LEU A 82 5.38 -3.86 27.91
N GLU A 83 5.96 -2.79 27.37
CA GLU A 83 6.06 -1.48 28.03
C GLU A 83 4.95 -0.49 27.65
N ARG A 84 4.22 -0.70 26.53
CA ARG A 84 3.06 0.15 26.16
C ARG A 84 1.80 -0.23 26.96
N PHE A 85 1.81 -1.40 27.59
CA PHE A 85 0.74 -1.88 28.49
C PHE A 85 1.18 -1.77 29.96
N GLY A 86 0.85 -0.65 30.60
CA GLY A 86 1.01 -0.51 32.05
C GLY A 86 0.32 -1.68 32.78
N ILE A 87 1.05 -2.36 33.65
CA ILE A 87 0.66 -3.70 34.20
C ILE A 87 -0.69 -3.70 34.94
N ASP A 88 -1.16 -2.53 35.42
CA ASP A 88 -2.45 -2.33 36.08
C ASP A 88 -3.48 -1.53 35.23
N ALA A 89 -3.14 -1.14 34.01
CA ALA A 89 -3.95 -0.29 33.12
C ALA A 89 -4.37 -1.03 31.83
N TYR A 90 -5.33 -1.95 31.97
CA TYR A 90 -6.13 -2.45 30.84
C TYR A 90 -7.39 -1.56 30.70
N PRO A 91 -7.45 -0.62 29.74
CA PRO A 91 -8.72 -0.04 29.34
C PRO A 91 -9.59 -1.13 28.68
N ALA A 92 -10.92 -1.00 28.83
CA ALA A 92 -11.86 -2.03 28.33
C ALA A 92 -11.94 -2.04 26.79
N ASP A 93 -11.84 -0.85 26.19
CA ASP A 93 -11.51 -0.68 24.78
C ASP A 93 -9.97 -0.53 24.69
N PRO A 94 -9.26 -1.32 23.87
CA PRO A 94 -7.85 -1.06 23.60
C PRO A 94 -7.71 0.31 22.91
N PRO A 95 -6.59 1.04 23.08
CA PRO A 95 -6.35 2.27 22.33
C PRO A 95 -6.42 1.95 20.84
N THR A 96 -7.37 2.58 20.15
CA THR A 96 -7.66 2.28 18.75
C THR A 96 -6.49 2.68 17.86
N VAL A 97 -6.25 1.85 16.85
CA VAL A 97 -5.13 1.88 15.89
C VAL A 97 -4.91 3.25 15.20
N ASP A 98 -5.90 4.16 15.30
CA ASP A 98 -5.95 5.44 14.59
C ASP A 98 -5.43 6.64 15.41
N GLU A 99 -5.17 6.51 16.71
CA GLU A 99 -4.69 7.63 17.54
C GLU A 99 -3.17 7.89 17.45
N ASP A 100 -2.41 6.98 16.83
CA ASP A 100 -0.95 7.09 16.67
C ASP A 100 -0.48 6.47 15.33
N PRO A 101 -0.16 7.28 14.30
CA PRO A 101 0.37 6.79 13.03
C PRO A 101 1.66 5.97 13.15
N ARG A 102 2.45 6.18 14.23
CA ARG A 102 3.69 5.44 14.50
C ARG A 102 3.44 4.07 15.15
N ALA A 103 2.20 3.75 15.55
CA ALA A 103 1.87 2.41 16.02
C ALA A 103 2.18 1.39 14.90
N VAL A 104 2.89 0.31 15.21
CA VAL A 104 3.41 -0.59 14.14
C VAL A 104 2.28 -1.35 13.41
N LEU A 105 1.11 -1.47 14.02
CA LEU A 105 -0.11 -2.01 13.41
C LEU A 105 -0.99 -0.92 12.74
N SER A 106 -0.47 0.29 12.51
CA SER A 106 -1.23 1.37 11.85
C SER A 106 -1.56 1.03 10.40
N GLU A 107 -2.68 1.56 9.91
CA GLU A 107 -3.23 1.26 8.58
C GLU A 107 -2.21 1.51 7.45
N GLY A 108 -1.47 2.63 7.50
CA GLY A 108 -0.42 2.95 6.53
C GLY A 108 0.74 1.96 6.56
N ARG A 109 1.18 1.53 7.75
CA ARG A 109 2.26 0.53 7.90
C ARG A 109 1.83 -0.85 7.40
N ILE A 110 0.59 -1.26 7.65
CA ILE A 110 0.05 -2.51 7.11
C ILE A 110 -0.14 -2.42 5.59
N ARG A 111 -0.61 -1.29 5.05
CA ARG A 111 -0.73 -1.04 3.60
C ARG A 111 0.63 -1.15 2.88
N SER A 112 1.67 -0.47 3.39
CA SER A 112 3.06 -0.63 2.90
C SER A 112 3.51 -2.09 3.01
N ALA A 113 3.34 -2.75 4.16
CA ALA A 113 3.76 -4.14 4.33
C ALA A 113 3.05 -5.13 3.38
N ILE A 114 1.82 -4.83 2.95
CA ILE A 114 1.14 -5.57 1.87
C ILE A 114 1.79 -5.23 0.52
N LYS A 115 1.94 -3.95 0.16
CA LYS A 115 2.58 -3.50 -1.11
C LYS A 115 3.96 -4.13 -1.28
N ASP A 116 4.85 -3.94 -0.32
CA ASP A 116 6.25 -4.41 -0.33
C ASP A 116 6.34 -5.94 -0.28
N GLY A 117 5.30 -6.61 0.23
CA GLY A 117 5.13 -8.06 0.16
C GLY A 117 4.81 -8.53 -1.26
N VAL A 118 3.87 -7.86 -1.92
CA VAL A 118 3.39 -8.21 -3.27
C VAL A 118 4.41 -7.78 -4.34
N ASP A 119 4.98 -6.58 -4.29
CA ASP A 119 6.02 -6.10 -5.23
C ASP A 119 7.30 -6.95 -5.18
N ALA A 120 7.65 -7.49 -4.00
CA ALA A 120 8.76 -8.44 -3.89
C ALA A 120 8.44 -9.82 -4.48
N ALA A 121 7.18 -10.26 -4.39
CA ALA A 121 6.73 -11.48 -5.05
C ALA A 121 6.61 -11.31 -6.57
N HIS A 122 6.15 -10.14 -7.02
CA HIS A 122 6.07 -9.72 -8.43
C HIS A 122 7.44 -9.81 -9.11
N ARG A 123 8.44 -9.10 -8.55
CA ARG A 123 9.84 -9.17 -8.97
C ARG A 123 10.35 -10.63 -8.97
N LYS A 124 10.00 -11.44 -7.96
CA LYS A 124 10.44 -12.84 -7.89
C LYS A 124 9.80 -13.77 -8.92
N ILE A 125 8.56 -13.51 -9.32
CA ILE A 125 7.90 -14.24 -10.41
C ILE A 125 8.48 -13.81 -11.76
N GLN A 126 8.84 -12.54 -11.95
CA GLN A 126 9.52 -12.06 -13.16
C GLN A 126 10.94 -12.63 -13.33
N GLU A 127 11.70 -12.80 -12.24
CA GLU A 127 12.95 -13.57 -12.26
C GLU A 127 12.73 -15.00 -12.76
N TYR A 128 11.70 -15.67 -12.22
CA TYR A 128 11.34 -17.03 -12.61
C TYR A 128 10.87 -17.12 -14.06
N ALA A 129 10.07 -16.15 -14.52
CA ALA A 129 9.64 -15.98 -15.91
C ALA A 129 10.83 -15.93 -16.87
N SER A 130 11.85 -15.13 -16.53
CA SER A 130 13.11 -15.01 -17.28
C SER A 130 13.85 -16.35 -17.34
N ALA A 131 13.95 -17.05 -16.21
CA ALA A 131 14.66 -18.33 -16.11
C ALA A 131 14.01 -19.48 -16.90
N ILE A 132 12.68 -19.47 -17.08
CA ILE A 132 11.95 -20.49 -17.87
C ILE A 132 11.61 -20.05 -19.30
N GLY A 133 11.76 -18.77 -19.63
CA GLY A 133 11.32 -18.19 -20.91
C GLY A 133 9.79 -18.15 -21.07
N GLY A 134 9.08 -17.91 -19.97
CA GLY A 134 7.61 -17.98 -19.88
C GLY A 134 6.97 -16.69 -19.36
N GLN A 135 5.68 -16.76 -19.03
CA GLN A 135 4.90 -15.66 -18.43
C GLN A 135 4.03 -16.16 -17.26
N PRO A 136 4.63 -16.74 -16.20
CA PRO A 136 3.93 -17.12 -14.97
C PRO A 136 3.26 -15.89 -14.34
N ALA A 137 1.95 -15.96 -14.06
CA ALA A 137 1.20 -14.90 -13.41
C ALA A 137 0.24 -15.47 -12.36
N THR A 138 -0.26 -14.63 -11.46
CA THR A 138 -1.22 -15.04 -10.42
C THR A 138 -2.02 -13.85 -9.91
N THR A 139 -3.23 -14.10 -9.39
CA THR A 139 -3.95 -13.11 -8.58
C THR A 139 -3.34 -13.03 -7.18
N VAL A 140 -3.75 -12.05 -6.37
CA VAL A 140 -3.60 -12.14 -4.92
C VAL A 140 -4.76 -11.43 -4.21
N VAL A 141 -5.22 -12.04 -3.11
CA VAL A 141 -6.00 -11.37 -2.07
C VAL A 141 -5.24 -11.52 -0.77
N VAL A 142 -4.91 -10.38 -0.16
CA VAL A 142 -4.17 -10.28 1.10
C VAL A 142 -5.07 -9.65 2.15
N ALA A 143 -5.21 -10.28 3.31
CA ALA A 143 -6.01 -9.77 4.41
C ALA A 143 -5.27 -9.89 5.75
N VAL A 144 -5.15 -8.78 6.47
CA VAL A 144 -4.50 -8.65 7.77
C VAL A 144 -5.53 -8.20 8.80
N TYR A 145 -5.88 -9.11 9.71
CA TYR A 145 -6.72 -8.83 10.87
C TYR A 145 -5.85 -8.40 12.06
N ALA A 146 -6.14 -7.26 12.66
CA ALA A 146 -5.48 -6.76 13.88
C ALA A 146 -6.45 -5.90 14.70
N ASP A 147 -6.51 -6.11 16.03
CA ASP A 147 -7.28 -5.29 16.99
C ASP A 147 -8.75 -4.97 16.60
N GLY A 148 -9.42 -5.86 15.87
CA GLY A 148 -10.80 -5.67 15.42
C GLY A 148 -10.97 -4.86 14.14
N LYS A 149 -9.88 -4.57 13.41
CA LYS A 149 -9.87 -4.12 12.01
C LYS A 149 -9.41 -5.24 11.08
N LEU A 150 -9.83 -5.14 9.82
CA LEU A 150 -9.33 -5.92 8.69
C LEU A 150 -8.80 -4.95 7.64
N HIS A 151 -7.49 -4.93 7.48
CA HIS A 151 -6.79 -4.22 6.41
C HIS A 151 -6.52 -5.22 5.28
N TYR A 152 -6.72 -4.82 4.03
CA TYR A 152 -6.57 -5.74 2.89
C TYR A 152 -6.06 -5.04 1.64
N GLY A 153 -5.48 -5.83 0.75
CA GLY A 153 -5.09 -5.40 -0.59
C GLY A 153 -5.19 -6.54 -1.59
N TRP A 154 -5.45 -6.23 -2.86
CA TRP A 154 -5.71 -7.25 -3.88
C TRP A 154 -5.21 -6.87 -5.27
N VAL A 155 -5.02 -7.91 -6.09
CA VAL A 155 -4.69 -7.84 -7.52
C VAL A 155 -5.40 -8.99 -8.23
N GLY A 156 -6.32 -8.70 -9.15
CA GLY A 156 -7.04 -9.71 -9.93
C GLY A 156 -8.52 -9.80 -9.56
N ASP A 157 -9.13 -10.96 -9.82
CA ASP A 157 -10.56 -11.24 -9.70
C ASP A 157 -10.93 -12.24 -8.58
N SER A 158 -9.93 -12.79 -7.89
CA SER A 158 -10.12 -13.46 -6.59
C SER A 158 -10.66 -12.48 -5.56
N ARG A 159 -11.50 -12.94 -4.62
CA ARG A 159 -12.37 -12.06 -3.80
C ARG A 159 -12.19 -12.20 -2.30
N LEU A 160 -12.45 -11.09 -1.61
CA LEU A 160 -12.66 -11.01 -0.17
C LEU A 160 -14.13 -10.64 0.12
N TYR A 161 -14.74 -11.31 1.09
CA TYR A 161 -16.10 -11.06 1.58
C TYR A 161 -16.11 -10.95 3.10
N VAL A 162 -17.15 -10.29 3.65
CA VAL A 162 -17.53 -10.42 5.06
C VAL A 162 -19.00 -10.80 5.17
N VAL A 163 -19.28 -11.91 5.86
CA VAL A 163 -20.62 -12.43 6.16
C VAL A 163 -20.96 -12.16 7.62
N ASN A 164 -21.93 -11.29 7.90
CA ASN A 164 -22.38 -11.02 9.27
C ASN A 164 -23.55 -11.94 9.66
N THR A 165 -23.25 -12.90 10.54
CA THR A 165 -24.18 -13.94 11.00
C THR A 165 -25.35 -13.43 11.84
N LYS A 166 -25.22 -12.25 12.46
CA LYS A 166 -26.28 -11.60 13.27
C LYS A 166 -27.28 -10.84 12.41
N ARG A 167 -26.83 -10.26 11.29
CA ARG A 167 -27.64 -9.48 10.35
C ARG A 167 -28.22 -10.33 9.23
N GLY A 168 -27.59 -11.45 8.88
CA GLY A 168 -27.94 -12.21 7.67
C GLY A 168 -27.57 -11.41 6.42
N THR A 169 -26.33 -10.91 6.36
CA THR A 169 -25.84 -10.07 5.26
C THR A 169 -24.41 -10.45 4.87
N ILE A 170 -24.17 -10.60 3.59
CA ILE A 170 -22.84 -10.73 2.95
C ILE A 170 -22.47 -9.40 2.28
N ARG A 171 -21.17 -9.11 2.14
CA ARG A 171 -20.63 -7.97 1.39
C ARG A 171 -19.30 -8.35 0.75
N GLN A 172 -19.19 -8.23 -0.58
CA GLN A 172 -17.89 -8.23 -1.27
C GLN A 172 -17.07 -6.99 -0.88
N LEU A 173 -15.77 -7.17 -0.61
CA LEU A 173 -14.85 -6.13 -0.13
C LEU A 173 -13.91 -5.59 -1.21
N THR A 174 -13.65 -6.39 -2.24
CA THR A 174 -12.73 -6.13 -3.37
C THR A 174 -13.54 -5.93 -4.66
N GLU A 175 -13.03 -5.19 -5.65
CA GLU A 175 -13.62 -5.17 -7.00
C GLU A 175 -12.80 -6.07 -7.94
N ASP A 176 -13.45 -6.94 -8.71
CA ASP A 176 -12.73 -7.84 -9.63
C ASP A 176 -11.98 -7.01 -10.71
N HIS A 177 -10.65 -7.18 -10.84
CA HIS A 177 -9.84 -6.55 -11.89
C HIS A 177 -10.06 -7.25 -13.25
N ALA A 178 -11.31 -7.25 -13.74
CA ALA A 178 -11.75 -7.96 -14.94
C ALA A 178 -11.97 -7.01 -16.13
N VAL A 179 -11.61 -7.46 -17.34
CA VAL A 179 -11.83 -6.74 -18.61
C VAL A 179 -13.32 -6.42 -18.79
N THR A 180 -14.20 -7.32 -18.38
CA THR A 180 -15.65 -7.15 -18.45
C THR A 180 -16.17 -6.07 -17.50
N ASN A 181 -15.57 -5.89 -16.31
CA ASN A 181 -15.90 -4.79 -15.40
C ASN A 181 -15.48 -3.43 -15.99
N VAL A 182 -14.31 -3.35 -16.64
CA VAL A 182 -13.89 -2.16 -17.38
C VAL A 182 -14.85 -1.84 -18.53
N ARG A 183 -15.36 -2.87 -19.24
CA ARG A 183 -16.36 -2.69 -20.30
C ARG A 183 -17.73 -2.26 -19.78
N LEU A 184 -18.20 -2.79 -18.64
CA LEU A 184 -19.40 -2.32 -17.96
C LEU A 184 -19.26 -0.83 -17.57
N LYS A 185 -18.16 -0.46 -16.90
CA LYS A 185 -17.87 0.93 -16.50
C LYS A 185 -17.83 1.92 -17.68
N ARG A 186 -17.54 1.44 -18.90
CA ARG A 186 -17.52 2.23 -20.15
C ARG A 186 -18.81 2.18 -20.97
N GLY A 187 -19.79 1.34 -20.60
CA GLY A 187 -20.97 1.07 -21.42
C GLY A 187 -20.67 0.28 -22.72
N GLU A 188 -19.52 -0.40 -22.80
CA GLU A 188 -19.20 -1.35 -23.87
C GLU A 188 -19.95 -2.70 -23.67
N ILE A 189 -20.40 -2.98 -22.44
CA ILE A 189 -21.34 -4.04 -22.08
C ILE A 189 -22.50 -3.38 -21.30
N GLU A 190 -23.75 -3.74 -21.61
CA GLU A 190 -24.95 -3.13 -21.01
C GLU A 190 -25.53 -3.91 -19.82
N ASP A 191 -25.29 -5.23 -19.72
CA ASP A 191 -25.86 -6.10 -18.68
C ASP A 191 -24.78 -6.91 -17.93
N GLU A 192 -24.82 -6.87 -16.60
CA GLU A 192 -23.87 -7.51 -15.69
C GLU A 192 -23.91 -9.04 -15.73
N ALA A 193 -25.06 -9.65 -16.01
CA ALA A 193 -25.16 -11.10 -16.19
C ALA A 193 -24.54 -11.51 -17.53
N TYR A 194 -24.69 -10.70 -18.59
CA TYR A 194 -23.96 -10.93 -19.83
C TYR A 194 -22.45 -10.82 -19.65
N ALA A 195 -21.98 -9.87 -18.83
CA ALA A 195 -20.56 -9.73 -18.48
C ALA A 195 -19.96 -11.03 -17.90
N ARG A 196 -20.72 -11.76 -17.05
CA ARG A 196 -20.29 -13.05 -16.48
C ARG A 196 -20.23 -14.21 -17.49
N VAL A 197 -20.96 -14.13 -18.61
CA VAL A 197 -20.90 -15.16 -19.68
C VAL A 197 -20.13 -14.72 -20.93
N HIS A 198 -19.58 -13.51 -20.93
CA HIS A 198 -18.85 -12.86 -22.03
C HIS A 198 -17.68 -13.73 -22.56
N GLU A 199 -17.17 -13.45 -23.77
CA GLU A 199 -16.02 -14.21 -24.28
C GLU A 199 -14.71 -13.91 -23.52
N ASP A 200 -14.53 -12.64 -23.15
CA ASP A 200 -13.46 -12.15 -22.25
C ASP A 200 -13.82 -12.26 -20.75
N ALA A 201 -14.79 -13.09 -20.34
CA ALA A 201 -15.24 -13.15 -18.95
C ALA A 201 -14.16 -13.58 -17.94
N THR A 202 -13.18 -14.38 -18.39
CA THR A 202 -12.02 -14.84 -17.59
C THR A 202 -10.74 -14.06 -17.94
N ALA A 203 -10.87 -12.82 -18.43
CA ALA A 203 -9.73 -11.98 -18.78
C ALA A 203 -9.53 -10.90 -17.71
N ILE A 204 -8.45 -11.02 -16.94
CA ILE A 204 -8.04 -10.02 -15.95
C ILE A 204 -7.25 -8.88 -16.58
N THR A 205 -7.35 -7.68 -16.00
CA THR A 205 -6.63 -6.46 -16.41
C THR A 205 -5.34 -6.23 -15.64
N ASN A 206 -5.15 -6.93 -14.52
CA ASN A 206 -4.05 -6.72 -13.59
C ASN A 206 -3.72 -8.04 -12.86
N ALA A 207 -2.44 -8.36 -12.70
CA ALA A 207 -1.94 -9.64 -12.19
C ALA A 207 -0.52 -9.49 -11.62
N VAL A 208 -0.15 -10.34 -10.66
CA VAL A 208 1.20 -10.39 -10.10
C VAL A 208 2.09 -11.28 -10.97
N GLY A 209 3.28 -10.81 -11.35
CA GLY A 209 4.26 -11.49 -12.19
C GLY A 209 4.19 -11.11 -13.67
N GLY A 210 3.94 -12.09 -14.54
CA GLY A 210 3.85 -11.93 -15.98
C GLY A 210 5.19 -12.05 -16.72
N SER A 211 5.43 -11.14 -17.66
CA SER A 211 6.66 -11.10 -18.46
C SER A 211 7.85 -10.58 -17.64
N SER A 212 9.06 -11.10 -17.87
CA SER A 212 10.30 -10.56 -17.29
C SER A 212 10.71 -9.17 -17.82
N ALA A 213 9.90 -8.59 -18.70
CA ALA A 213 9.99 -7.20 -19.17
C ALA A 213 8.63 -6.47 -18.97
N GLY A 214 7.92 -6.79 -17.88
CA GLY A 214 6.74 -6.06 -17.42
C GLY A 214 7.08 -4.84 -16.57
N LYS A 215 6.07 -4.23 -15.92
CA LYS A 215 6.30 -3.24 -14.85
C LYS A 215 7.14 -3.86 -13.71
N PRO A 216 8.03 -3.11 -13.04
CA PRO A 216 8.81 -3.60 -11.90
C PRO A 216 7.98 -3.76 -10.61
N SER A 217 6.87 -3.02 -10.51
CA SER A 217 5.87 -3.08 -9.44
C SER A 217 4.50 -3.46 -10.01
N VAL A 218 3.53 -3.75 -9.14
CA VAL A 218 2.14 -4.04 -9.50
C VAL A 218 1.17 -3.06 -8.85
N ASP A 219 0.11 -2.71 -9.57
CA ASP A 219 -0.89 -1.75 -9.11
C ASP A 219 -1.81 -2.45 -8.09
N VAL A 220 -1.54 -2.33 -6.79
CA VAL A 220 -2.32 -2.96 -5.72
C VAL A 220 -3.45 -2.02 -5.27
N GLU A 221 -4.70 -2.48 -5.30
CA GLU A 221 -5.83 -1.79 -4.66
C GLU A 221 -5.96 -2.19 -3.19
N PHE A 222 -6.47 -1.29 -2.34
CA PHE A 222 -6.48 -1.43 -0.88
C PHE A 222 -7.83 -1.08 -0.25
N GLY A 223 -8.05 -1.56 0.98
CA GLY A 223 -9.17 -1.13 1.80
C GLY A 223 -9.05 -1.58 3.26
N THR A 224 -9.89 -0.97 4.11
CA THR A 224 -9.99 -1.30 5.53
C THR A 224 -11.47 -1.39 5.94
N THR A 225 -11.80 -2.33 6.84
CA THR A 225 -13.14 -2.40 7.44
C THR A 225 -13.08 -2.93 8.88
N ASP A 226 -14.01 -2.50 9.73
CA ASP A 226 -14.18 -3.05 11.08
C ASP A 226 -14.58 -4.52 11.05
N VAL A 227 -14.15 -5.31 12.03
CA VAL A 227 -14.60 -6.70 12.23
C VAL A 227 -15.19 -6.88 13.62
N PHE A 228 -16.35 -7.52 13.64
CA PHE A 228 -17.17 -7.78 14.80
C PHE A 228 -17.25 -9.29 15.07
N ARG A 229 -17.62 -9.64 16.30
CA ARG A 229 -17.73 -11.03 16.78
C ARG A 229 -18.58 -11.95 15.90
N GLU A 230 -19.64 -11.40 15.32
CA GLU A 230 -20.60 -12.13 14.52
C GLU A 230 -20.26 -12.11 13.02
N ASP A 231 -19.10 -11.61 12.60
CA ASP A 231 -18.60 -11.68 11.22
C ASP A 231 -17.82 -12.98 10.94
N VAL A 232 -17.92 -13.47 9.70
CA VAL A 232 -16.97 -14.39 9.07
C VAL A 232 -16.31 -13.67 7.90
N ILE A 233 -14.99 -13.56 7.95
CA ILE A 233 -14.13 -13.09 6.85
C ILE A 233 -13.95 -14.27 5.89
N MET A 234 -14.06 -14.05 4.58
CA MET A 234 -13.96 -15.09 3.57
C MET A 234 -13.11 -14.65 2.37
N LEU A 235 -12.04 -15.38 2.06
CA LEU A 235 -11.27 -15.26 0.82
C LEU A 235 -11.62 -16.42 -0.13
N THR A 236 -11.72 -16.18 -1.44
CA THR A 236 -11.96 -17.21 -2.46
C THR A 236 -11.29 -16.93 -3.81
N SER A 237 -10.89 -17.99 -4.54
CA SER A 237 -10.56 -17.94 -5.98
C SER A 237 -11.82 -17.93 -6.87
N ASP A 238 -11.66 -17.82 -8.20
CA ASP A 238 -12.78 -17.70 -9.16
C ASP A 238 -13.71 -18.94 -9.13
N GLY A 239 -13.15 -20.13 -8.93
CA GLY A 239 -13.86 -21.40 -9.16
C GLY A 239 -14.95 -21.74 -8.16
N LEU A 240 -15.16 -20.93 -7.11
CA LEU A 240 -16.40 -20.94 -6.31
C LEU A 240 -17.51 -20.09 -6.94
N VAL A 241 -17.20 -18.86 -7.36
CA VAL A 241 -18.20 -17.91 -7.89
C VAL A 241 -18.57 -18.25 -9.34
N ASP A 242 -17.61 -18.76 -10.11
CA ASP A 242 -17.77 -19.23 -11.48
C ASP A 242 -17.79 -20.77 -11.60
N ALA A 243 -18.26 -21.46 -10.55
CA ALA A 243 -18.28 -22.93 -10.42
C ALA A 243 -19.13 -23.73 -11.44
N TYR A 244 -19.86 -23.05 -12.33
CA TYR A 244 -20.93 -23.62 -13.16
C TYR A 244 -20.42 -24.27 -14.48
N PRO A 245 -21.23 -25.08 -15.20
CA PRO A 245 -20.68 -26.03 -16.18
C PRO A 245 -20.21 -25.44 -17.51
N ASP A 246 -20.91 -24.45 -18.08
CA ASP A 246 -20.58 -23.91 -19.41
C ASP A 246 -21.25 -22.55 -19.67
N VAL A 247 -20.47 -21.47 -19.80
CA VAL A 247 -20.97 -20.15 -20.26
C VAL A 247 -21.54 -20.21 -21.68
N ARG A 248 -21.02 -21.09 -22.54
CA ARG A 248 -21.15 -20.93 -24.00
C ARG A 248 -22.56 -21.14 -24.52
N PRO A 249 -23.41 -22.03 -23.98
CA PRO A 249 -24.83 -22.07 -24.32
C PRO A 249 -25.56 -20.77 -23.96
N LEU A 250 -25.34 -20.23 -22.75
CA LEU A 250 -26.00 -19.01 -22.27
C LEU A 250 -25.56 -17.77 -23.07
N ARG A 251 -24.25 -17.59 -23.29
CA ARG A 251 -23.74 -16.53 -24.16
C ARG A 251 -24.36 -16.62 -25.56
N ARG A 252 -24.43 -17.82 -26.13
CA ARG A 252 -25.04 -18.04 -27.45
C ARG A 252 -26.55 -17.81 -27.50
N GLU A 253 -27.23 -17.92 -26.37
CA GLU A 253 -28.65 -17.62 -26.23
C GLU A 253 -28.84 -16.09 -26.23
N TYR A 254 -28.03 -15.36 -25.45
CA TYR A 254 -27.99 -13.90 -25.41
C TYR A 254 -27.61 -13.28 -26.76
N GLU A 255 -26.53 -13.74 -27.39
CA GLU A 255 -26.05 -13.37 -28.74
C GLU A 255 -27.13 -13.45 -29.85
N ARG A 256 -28.25 -14.15 -29.59
CA ARG A 256 -29.31 -14.45 -30.57
C ARG A 256 -30.69 -14.01 -30.11
N ALA A 257 -30.80 -13.38 -28.95
CA ALA A 257 -32.06 -12.93 -28.40
C ALA A 257 -32.51 -11.61 -29.05
N GLU A 258 -33.81 -11.49 -29.37
CA GLU A 258 -34.43 -10.20 -29.70
C GLU A 258 -34.86 -9.44 -28.42
N ASP A 259 -34.88 -10.14 -27.28
CA ASP A 259 -35.24 -9.69 -25.94
C ASP A 259 -34.31 -10.41 -24.95
N THR A 260 -33.40 -9.67 -24.32
CA THR A 260 -32.32 -10.21 -23.49
C THR A 260 -32.75 -10.53 -22.07
N ASP A 261 -33.78 -9.87 -21.53
CA ASP A 261 -34.17 -9.96 -20.11
C ASP A 261 -34.37 -11.40 -19.62
N PRO A 262 -35.08 -12.31 -20.35
CA PRO A 262 -35.27 -13.69 -19.91
C PRO A 262 -33.98 -14.53 -19.96
N VAL A 263 -32.99 -14.12 -20.75
CA VAL A 263 -31.67 -14.76 -20.78
C VAL A 263 -30.81 -14.26 -19.63
N CYS A 264 -30.88 -12.98 -19.28
CA CYS A 264 -30.17 -12.42 -18.13
C CYS A 264 -30.71 -12.98 -16.80
N GLU A 265 -32.02 -13.13 -16.65
CA GLU A 265 -32.66 -13.83 -15.53
C GLU A 265 -32.11 -15.27 -15.42
N LYS A 266 -32.15 -16.02 -16.53
CA LYS A 266 -31.62 -17.40 -16.62
C LYS A 266 -30.12 -17.51 -16.33
N ILE A 267 -29.32 -16.50 -16.67
CA ILE A 267 -27.89 -16.46 -16.31
C ILE A 267 -27.76 -16.28 -14.80
N ARG A 268 -28.45 -15.29 -14.20
CA ARG A 268 -28.45 -15.04 -12.75
C ARG A 268 -28.85 -16.29 -11.96
N ASP A 269 -29.87 -17.02 -12.42
CA ASP A 269 -30.30 -18.33 -11.87
C ASP A 269 -29.26 -19.47 -12.01
N THR A 270 -28.25 -19.33 -12.87
CA THR A 270 -27.23 -20.38 -13.13
C THR A 270 -25.91 -20.12 -12.39
N LEU A 271 -25.55 -18.85 -12.19
CA LEU A 271 -24.35 -18.43 -11.46
C LEU A 271 -24.43 -18.86 -9.98
N VAL A 272 -23.31 -18.77 -9.27
CA VAL A 272 -23.32 -18.84 -7.80
C VAL A 272 -23.60 -17.45 -7.25
N THR A 273 -24.62 -17.33 -6.41
CA THR A 273 -25.05 -16.06 -5.82
C THR A 273 -24.40 -15.81 -4.46
N GLU A 274 -24.29 -14.54 -4.06
CA GLU A 274 -23.83 -14.17 -2.71
C GLU A 274 -24.75 -14.75 -1.62
N ASP A 275 -26.07 -14.80 -1.87
CA ASP A 275 -27.06 -15.39 -0.95
C ASP A 275 -26.82 -16.90 -0.74
N GLU A 276 -26.48 -17.67 -1.77
CA GLU A 276 -26.16 -19.11 -1.64
C GLU A 276 -24.85 -19.34 -0.88
N ILE A 277 -23.83 -18.52 -1.13
CA ILE A 277 -22.58 -18.53 -0.35
C ILE A 277 -22.88 -18.23 1.12
N MET A 278 -23.72 -17.23 1.38
CA MET A 278 -24.16 -16.86 2.73
C MET A 278 -24.96 -17.99 3.40
N GLU A 279 -25.95 -18.60 2.73
CA GLU A 279 -26.73 -19.71 3.31
C GLU A 279 -25.84 -20.89 3.70
N LEU A 280 -24.81 -21.21 2.91
CA LEU A 280 -23.83 -22.26 3.24
C LEU A 280 -22.95 -21.88 4.45
N VAL A 281 -22.44 -20.64 4.50
CA VAL A 281 -21.65 -20.15 5.65
C VAL A 281 -22.47 -20.05 6.94
N LEU A 282 -23.76 -19.72 6.85
CA LEU A 282 -24.68 -19.61 7.98
C LEU A 282 -25.30 -20.95 8.42
N GLY A 283 -25.38 -21.93 7.52
CA GLY A 283 -25.96 -23.24 7.78
C GLY A 283 -25.02 -24.25 8.47
N ALA A 284 -23.71 -24.02 8.40
CA ALA A 284 -22.68 -24.91 8.93
C ALA A 284 -22.55 -24.86 10.47
N GLU A 285 -22.08 -25.97 11.07
CA GLU A 285 -21.81 -26.06 12.52
C GLU A 285 -20.53 -25.30 12.92
N ASP A 286 -19.51 -25.31 12.05
CA ASP A 286 -18.25 -24.57 12.22
C ASP A 286 -17.64 -24.14 10.86
N LEU A 287 -16.50 -23.42 10.90
CA LEU A 287 -15.82 -22.93 9.69
C LEU A 287 -15.28 -24.06 8.80
N HIS A 288 -14.93 -25.22 9.35
CA HIS A 288 -14.43 -26.35 8.57
C HIS A 288 -15.58 -27.08 7.86
N GLY A 289 -16.75 -27.16 8.49
CA GLY A 289 -18.02 -27.52 7.84
C GLY A 289 -18.32 -26.58 6.68
N ALA A 290 -18.36 -25.26 6.91
CA ALA A 290 -18.64 -24.27 5.87
C ALA A 290 -17.68 -24.36 4.66
N VAL A 291 -16.38 -24.48 4.90
CA VAL A 291 -15.38 -24.71 3.82
C VAL A 291 -15.65 -26.02 3.07
N THR A 292 -16.01 -27.10 3.78
CA THR A 292 -16.31 -28.40 3.15
C THR A 292 -17.57 -28.32 2.28
N ASP A 293 -18.62 -27.67 2.78
CA ASP A 293 -19.91 -27.55 2.11
C ASP A 293 -19.82 -26.61 0.88
N LEU A 294 -19.06 -25.50 0.96
CA LEU A 294 -18.77 -24.64 -0.18
C LEU A 294 -17.96 -25.36 -1.27
N VAL A 295 -16.92 -26.12 -0.91
CA VAL A 295 -16.13 -26.92 -1.87
C VAL A 295 -16.99 -28.03 -2.49
N ALA A 296 -17.88 -28.66 -1.73
CA ALA A 296 -18.82 -29.65 -2.24
C ALA A 296 -19.81 -29.01 -3.23
N PHE A 297 -20.42 -27.88 -2.86
CA PHE A 297 -21.36 -27.13 -3.69
C PHE A 297 -20.74 -26.67 -5.02
N ALA A 298 -19.52 -26.12 -5.00
CA ALA A 298 -18.81 -25.73 -6.22
C ALA A 298 -18.51 -26.94 -7.13
N ASN A 299 -18.15 -28.09 -6.53
CA ASN A 299 -17.96 -29.33 -7.26
C ASN A 299 -19.27 -29.90 -7.86
N GLU A 300 -20.41 -29.77 -7.17
CA GLU A 300 -21.74 -30.16 -7.67
C GLU A 300 -22.27 -29.20 -8.75
N ARG A 301 -21.98 -27.89 -8.64
CA ARG A 301 -22.26 -26.87 -9.68
C ARG A 301 -21.51 -27.15 -10.98
N GLY A 302 -20.33 -27.76 -10.92
CA GLY A 302 -19.58 -28.20 -12.10
C GLY A 302 -18.10 -28.43 -11.89
N GLY A 303 -17.49 -27.85 -10.84
CA GLY A 303 -16.07 -28.01 -10.50
C GLY A 303 -15.14 -27.74 -11.69
N LYS A 304 -15.44 -26.67 -12.45
CA LYS A 304 -14.77 -26.30 -13.72
C LYS A 304 -13.27 -26.11 -13.52
N ASP A 305 -12.91 -25.31 -12.52
CA ASP A 305 -11.55 -24.89 -12.19
C ASP A 305 -11.20 -25.23 -10.75
N ASN A 306 -10.05 -24.73 -10.28
CA ASN A 306 -9.61 -24.89 -8.91
C ASN A 306 -10.50 -24.09 -7.95
N ILE A 307 -10.64 -24.59 -6.73
CA ILE A 307 -11.56 -24.03 -5.72
C ILE A 307 -10.77 -23.85 -4.42
N SER A 308 -10.41 -22.62 -4.10
CA SER A 308 -9.69 -22.28 -2.88
C SER A 308 -10.49 -21.33 -2.02
N ILE A 309 -10.60 -21.65 -0.74
CA ILE A 309 -11.43 -20.92 0.22
C ILE A 309 -10.68 -20.80 1.54
N THR A 310 -10.72 -19.62 2.16
CA THR A 310 -10.31 -19.41 3.56
C THR A 310 -11.39 -18.64 4.30
N LEU A 311 -11.87 -19.20 5.40
CA LEU A 311 -12.79 -18.55 6.34
C LEU A 311 -12.06 -18.25 7.66
N ALA A 312 -12.33 -17.09 8.25
CA ALA A 312 -11.82 -16.73 9.58
C ALA A 312 -12.82 -15.87 10.37
N ARG A 313 -12.81 -15.99 11.70
CA ARG A 313 -13.58 -15.13 12.63
C ARG A 313 -12.84 -14.97 13.95
N ASP A 314 -13.03 -13.85 14.65
CA ASP A 314 -12.58 -13.75 16.05
C ASP A 314 -13.75 -13.69 17.03
N PRO A 315 -13.99 -14.74 17.85
CA PRO A 315 -15.06 -14.74 18.84
C PRO A 315 -14.81 -13.78 20.02
N ASN A 316 -13.61 -13.21 20.15
CA ASN A 316 -13.26 -12.25 21.20
C ASN A 316 -13.58 -10.81 20.82
N ALA A 317 -13.65 -10.51 19.52
CA ALA A 317 -13.97 -9.18 18.97
C ALA A 317 -15.24 -8.55 19.57
N ARG A 318 -15.35 -7.23 19.41
CA ARG A 318 -16.51 -6.45 19.87
C ARG A 318 -17.79 -6.88 19.12
N PRO A 319 -18.96 -6.94 19.77
CA PRO A 319 -20.19 -7.38 19.12
C PRO A 319 -20.70 -6.36 18.09
N THR A 320 -21.38 -6.84 17.04
CA THR A 320 -21.98 -6.02 15.98
C THR A 320 -22.98 -5.02 16.60
N PRO A 321 -22.80 -3.70 16.42
CA PRO A 321 -23.67 -2.69 17.02
C PRO A 321 -25.13 -2.79 16.55
N GLU A 322 -26.08 -2.54 17.46
CA GLU A 322 -27.52 -2.58 17.15
C GLU A 322 -27.92 -1.47 16.17
N SER A 323 -27.27 -0.30 16.23
CA SER A 323 -27.53 0.88 15.40
C SER A 323 -26.74 0.93 14.09
N MET A 324 -25.90 -0.06 13.77
CA MET A 324 -25.21 -0.11 12.48
C MET A 324 -26.23 -0.40 11.37
N VAL A 325 -26.48 0.58 10.51
CA VAL A 325 -27.43 0.51 9.38
C VAL A 325 -26.80 -0.20 8.18
N SER A 326 -25.55 0.14 7.89
CA SER A 326 -24.66 -0.56 6.98
C SER A 326 -23.24 -0.48 7.55
N ARG A 327 -22.30 -1.24 6.97
CA ARG A 327 -20.88 -0.88 7.03
C ARG A 327 -20.70 0.47 6.31
N ALA A 328 -19.69 1.25 6.68
CA ALA A 328 -19.26 2.34 5.83
C ALA A 328 -18.79 1.78 4.47
N GLU A 329 -18.89 2.58 3.42
CA GLU A 329 -18.28 2.27 2.14
C GLU A 329 -16.77 2.06 2.34
N THR A 330 -16.17 1.13 1.60
CA THR A 330 -14.72 0.94 1.65
C THR A 330 -14.07 2.23 1.16
N VAL A 331 -13.14 2.77 1.94
CA VAL A 331 -12.26 3.85 1.47
C VAL A 331 -11.26 3.22 0.50
N ILE A 332 -11.67 3.10 -0.76
CA ILE A 332 -10.79 2.77 -1.87
C ILE A 332 -10.12 4.09 -2.26
N GLU A 333 -8.91 4.32 -1.74
CA GLU A 333 -8.05 5.36 -2.30
C GLU A 333 -7.53 4.89 -3.66
N PRO A 334 -7.52 5.75 -4.69
CA PRO A 334 -6.96 5.38 -5.98
C PRO A 334 -5.47 5.05 -5.84
N ALA A 335 -4.96 4.21 -6.75
CA ALA A 335 -3.53 4.20 -7.04
C ALA A 335 -3.14 5.60 -7.56
N ASP A 336 -1.96 6.09 -7.19
CA ASP A 336 -1.50 7.45 -7.51
C ASP A 336 -1.22 7.61 -9.02
N ASP A 337 -2.27 7.88 -9.79
CA ASP A 337 -2.18 8.09 -11.23
C ASP A 337 -1.79 9.54 -11.53
N GLY A 338 -0.48 9.80 -11.55
CA GLY A 338 0.14 11.09 -11.81
C GLY A 338 -0.13 11.65 -13.22
N SER A 339 -1.40 11.96 -13.51
CA SER A 339 -1.93 12.36 -14.80
C SER A 339 -2.82 13.61 -14.72
N GLU A 340 -2.30 14.69 -14.12
CA GLU A 340 -2.93 16.01 -14.25
C GLU A 340 -3.11 16.34 -15.75
N GLY A 341 -4.34 16.68 -16.14
CA GLY A 341 -4.75 16.75 -17.54
C GLY A 341 -4.07 17.90 -18.29
N TYR A 342 -3.24 17.56 -19.27
CA TYR A 342 -2.56 18.55 -20.10
C TYR A 342 -3.50 19.17 -21.15
N ASP A 343 -4.16 20.27 -20.78
CA ASP A 343 -4.72 21.24 -21.73
C ASP A 343 -3.57 21.85 -22.55
N GLY A 344 -3.69 21.81 -23.89
CA GLY A 344 -2.57 22.00 -24.81
C GLY A 344 -3.00 22.46 -26.20
N SER A 345 -3.65 23.62 -26.27
CA SER A 345 -3.99 24.28 -27.54
C SER A 345 -2.78 24.92 -28.24
N ASP A 346 -2.58 24.61 -29.52
CA ASP A 346 -1.79 25.35 -30.54
C ASP A 346 -0.29 25.64 -30.20
N ASP A 347 0.63 25.94 -31.13
CA ASP A 347 0.55 26.25 -32.56
C ASP A 347 1.90 25.92 -33.25
N SER A 348 1.89 25.63 -34.56
CA SER A 348 3.06 25.61 -35.48
C SER A 348 4.23 24.61 -35.18
N ASP A 349 5.14 24.27 -36.10
CA ASP A 349 5.33 24.64 -37.51
C ASP A 349 5.85 23.43 -38.33
N GLY A 350 5.72 23.46 -39.67
CA GLY A 350 5.76 22.24 -40.49
C GLY A 350 7.12 21.81 -41.11
N ASN A 351 7.14 20.63 -41.74
CA ASN A 351 7.84 20.41 -43.03
C ASN A 351 7.34 19.19 -43.84
N ASP A 352 6.57 19.48 -44.89
CA ASP A 352 6.43 18.81 -46.20
C ASP A 352 7.13 17.45 -46.48
N SER A 353 6.33 16.43 -46.86
CA SER A 353 6.49 15.75 -48.17
C SER A 353 5.22 15.06 -48.67
N THR A 354 4.70 15.52 -49.82
CA THR A 354 3.89 14.86 -50.88
C THR A 354 3.53 13.34 -50.75
N GLN A 355 2.40 12.81 -51.25
CA GLN A 355 1.79 13.03 -52.59
C GLN A 355 0.43 12.31 -52.79
N ALA A 356 -0.53 12.94 -53.51
CA ALA A 356 -1.68 12.35 -54.26
C ALA A 356 -2.78 11.54 -53.48
N ASP A 357 -4.06 11.50 -53.86
CA ASP A 357 -4.80 12.11 -55.00
C ASP A 357 -6.34 12.23 -54.74
N ALA A 358 -7.07 12.86 -55.67
CA ALA A 358 -8.54 12.77 -55.92
C ALA A 358 -9.58 13.58 -55.07
N SER A 359 -9.89 14.79 -55.56
CA SER A 359 -11.23 15.30 -56.00
C SER A 359 -12.53 14.46 -55.76
N SER A 360 -13.74 15.02 -55.55
CA SER A 360 -14.26 16.41 -55.71
C SER A 360 -15.61 16.71 -54.99
N ASP A 361 -16.05 17.97 -55.11
CA ASP A 361 -17.43 18.49 -55.13
C ASP A 361 -18.24 18.67 -53.83
N GLY A 362 -18.50 19.96 -53.50
CA GLY A 362 -19.72 20.41 -52.82
C GLY A 362 -20.87 20.70 -53.81
N PRO A 363 -21.94 21.46 -53.46
CA PRO A 363 -21.83 22.73 -52.74
C PRO A 363 -22.90 23.03 -51.66
N GLU A 364 -22.58 24.00 -50.81
CA GLU A 364 -23.50 24.80 -49.98
C GLU A 364 -24.26 25.87 -50.83
N PRO A 365 -25.34 26.57 -50.37
CA PRO A 365 -25.36 27.39 -49.13
C PRO A 365 -26.70 27.50 -48.35
N GLY A 366 -26.70 28.09 -47.14
CA GLY A 366 -27.91 28.22 -46.30
C GLY A 366 -28.07 29.46 -45.39
N GLY A 367 -27.09 29.80 -44.54
CA GLY A 367 -26.93 31.11 -43.86
C GLY A 367 -27.90 31.59 -42.75
N SER A 368 -27.31 32.08 -41.65
CA SER A 368 -27.83 33.09 -40.68
C SER A 368 -29.04 32.73 -39.76
N ALA A 369 -29.28 33.39 -38.62
CA ALA A 369 -28.45 34.07 -37.60
C ALA A 369 -29.37 34.49 -36.44
N GLY A 370 -28.89 34.56 -35.19
CA GLY A 370 -29.70 35.01 -34.05
C GLY A 370 -28.91 35.07 -32.74
N ASP A 371 -28.72 36.28 -32.23
CA ASP A 371 -27.96 36.63 -31.02
C ASP A 371 -28.91 36.89 -29.82
N ASP A 372 -28.30 37.20 -28.67
CA ASP A 372 -28.80 37.82 -27.42
C ASP A 372 -28.84 36.93 -26.16
N SER A 373 -27.86 37.18 -25.28
CA SER A 373 -28.02 37.13 -23.81
C SER A 373 -28.55 38.48 -23.31
N PRO A 374 -29.08 38.62 -22.06
CA PRO A 374 -28.16 39.02 -20.98
C PRO A 374 -28.55 38.63 -19.53
N ASP A 375 -27.54 38.68 -18.67
CA ASP A 375 -27.59 38.77 -17.19
C ASP A 375 -27.15 40.20 -16.77
N PRO A 376 -27.11 40.61 -15.48
CA PRO A 376 -27.90 40.27 -14.28
C PRO A 376 -28.61 41.56 -13.74
N PRO A 377 -28.87 41.82 -12.42
CA PRO A 377 -27.83 42.12 -11.41
C PRO A 377 -28.14 41.70 -9.94
N ALA A 378 -27.18 41.91 -9.01
CA ALA A 378 -27.27 41.61 -7.57
C ALA A 378 -27.54 42.84 -6.66
N SER A 379 -27.81 42.65 -5.36
CA SER A 379 -27.17 43.39 -4.22
C SER A 379 -27.82 43.25 -2.80
N ALA A 380 -26.97 43.45 -1.77
CA ALA A 380 -27.21 44.13 -0.46
C ALA A 380 -28.09 43.52 0.68
N SER A 381 -27.40 42.87 1.64
CA SER A 381 -27.27 43.17 3.10
C SER A 381 -28.40 43.76 4.00
N THR A 382 -28.16 43.64 5.34
CA THR A 382 -28.77 44.36 6.50
C THR A 382 -30.14 43.86 6.99
N GLY A 383 -30.43 43.67 8.29
CA GLY A 383 -29.58 43.68 9.51
C GLY A 383 -30.40 43.93 10.82
N GLN A 384 -29.81 43.66 12.00
CA GLN A 384 -30.31 44.00 13.36
C GLN A 384 -31.63 43.26 13.80
N GLU A 385 -31.98 43.10 15.10
CA GLU A 385 -31.39 43.54 16.38
C GLU A 385 -31.89 42.71 17.60
N THR A 386 -31.10 42.65 18.69
CA THR A 386 -31.47 42.43 20.12
C THR A 386 -32.43 41.28 20.54
N ASN A 387 -32.26 40.61 21.68
CA ASN A 387 -32.08 41.25 23.01
C ASN A 387 -31.46 40.31 24.07
N ALA A 388 -31.06 40.87 25.20
CA ALA A 388 -30.35 40.18 26.29
C ALA A 388 -31.12 40.23 27.64
N THR A 389 -30.41 39.93 28.74
CA THR A 389 -30.85 39.82 30.15
C THR A 389 -31.55 38.50 30.54
N GLY A 390 -31.34 37.97 31.76
CA GLY A 390 -30.59 38.49 32.91
C GLY A 390 -29.99 37.40 33.81
N ALA A 391 -29.12 37.80 34.73
CA ALA A 391 -28.36 36.94 35.66
C ALA A 391 -28.94 36.98 37.10
N THR A 392 -28.08 36.75 38.11
CA THR A 392 -28.32 36.79 39.58
C THR A 392 -29.06 35.57 40.18
N ASP A 393 -28.71 35.05 41.37
CA ASP A 393 -27.55 35.28 42.28
C ASP A 393 -27.45 34.16 43.35
N ALA A 394 -26.45 34.29 44.25
CA ALA A 394 -26.40 33.78 45.63
C ALA A 394 -25.61 32.48 45.96
N GLU A 395 -24.30 32.68 46.14
CA GLU A 395 -23.50 32.21 47.31
C GLU A 395 -24.12 32.70 48.67
N PRO A 396 -23.69 32.28 49.92
CA PRO A 396 -22.28 32.11 50.32
C PRO A 396 -21.92 31.13 51.49
N ASP A 397 -20.66 31.26 51.92
CA ASP A 397 -20.02 30.88 53.20
C ASP A 397 -19.69 29.39 53.48
N GLY A 398 -18.47 29.02 53.92
CA GLY A 398 -17.25 29.83 54.07
C GLY A 398 -16.15 29.21 54.98
N THR A 399 -15.00 29.90 55.08
CA THR A 399 -13.82 29.65 55.97
C THR A 399 -12.92 28.43 55.63
N GLY A 400 -11.59 28.47 55.78
CA GLY A 400 -10.68 29.58 56.16
C GLY A 400 -9.23 29.13 56.46
N SER A 401 -8.33 30.09 56.78
CA SER A 401 -6.87 29.96 57.08
C SER A 401 -5.93 29.72 55.87
N THR A 402 -5.18 30.70 55.33
CA THR A 402 -3.97 31.44 55.82
C THR A 402 -2.64 30.65 55.76
N GLY A 403 -1.56 31.15 55.15
CA GLY A 403 -1.36 32.43 54.42
C GLY A 403 0.12 32.66 54.04
N GLU A 404 0.40 33.83 53.43
CA GLU A 404 1.64 34.68 53.51
C GLU A 404 3.06 34.07 53.28
N SER A 405 4.06 34.73 52.68
CA SER A 405 4.24 35.96 51.86
C SER A 405 5.74 36.00 51.39
N ASP A 406 6.32 36.86 50.53
CA ASP A 406 5.97 38.05 49.71
C ASP A 406 6.80 38.03 48.38
N ASP A 407 6.37 38.73 47.32
CA ASP A 407 7.22 39.11 46.15
C ASP A 407 8.12 40.34 46.45
N PRO A 408 9.03 40.76 45.53
CA PRO A 408 8.68 41.96 44.76
C PRO A 408 9.18 42.05 43.29
N GLU A 409 8.31 42.68 42.50
CA GLU A 409 8.45 43.31 41.17
C GLU A 409 9.84 43.68 40.63
N SER A 410 10.05 43.48 39.32
CA SER A 410 10.07 44.60 38.34
C SER A 410 9.88 44.11 36.90
N ALA A 411 9.22 44.90 36.04
CA ALA A 411 8.76 44.48 34.71
C ALA A 411 9.49 45.17 33.54
N ALA A 412 9.54 44.50 32.38
CA ALA A 412 9.50 45.13 31.05
C ALA A 412 9.25 44.09 29.94
N ASP A 413 8.07 44.12 29.31
CA ASP A 413 7.89 43.65 27.93
C ASP A 413 8.48 44.68 26.95
N PRO A 414 8.89 44.25 25.75
CA PRO A 414 8.06 44.58 24.59
C PRO A 414 7.96 43.47 23.53
N ASP A 415 6.87 43.53 22.74
CA ASP A 415 6.64 42.70 21.55
C ASP A 415 7.86 42.61 20.62
N ALA A 416 8.25 41.38 20.30
CA ALA A 416 8.94 41.04 19.05
C ALA A 416 8.35 39.72 18.55
N SER A 417 7.94 39.68 17.28
CA SER A 417 7.35 38.50 16.65
C SER A 417 8.43 37.45 16.36
N GLY A 418 8.81 36.68 17.36
CA GLY A 418 9.62 35.48 17.20
C GLY A 418 8.79 34.35 16.61
N SER A 419 9.21 33.81 15.47
CA SER A 419 8.85 32.43 15.13
C SER A 419 9.35 31.51 16.23
N GLN A 420 8.54 30.53 16.63
CA GLN A 420 9.05 29.42 17.42
C GLN A 420 10.01 28.63 16.52
N ALA A 421 11.31 28.82 16.72
CA ALA A 421 12.28 27.87 16.19
C ALA A 421 11.98 26.52 16.84
N HIS A 422 11.76 25.50 16.01
CA HIS A 422 11.74 24.13 16.50
C HIS A 422 13.14 23.83 17.04
N ASP A 423 13.23 23.31 18.26
CA ASP A 423 14.52 22.92 18.84
C ASP A 423 15.01 21.70 18.05
N VAL A 424 16.14 21.84 17.36
CA VAL A 424 16.66 20.80 16.46
C VAL A 424 17.32 19.72 17.31
N ASP A 425 16.68 18.55 17.39
CA ASP A 425 17.19 17.40 18.12
C ASP A 425 18.53 16.95 17.52
N VAL A 426 19.53 16.79 18.40
CA VAL A 426 20.91 16.46 18.00
C VAL A 426 21.45 15.27 18.77
N VAL A 427 21.86 14.27 18.00
CA VAL A 427 22.33 12.98 18.49
C VAL A 427 23.85 12.88 18.30
N SER A 428 24.60 12.91 19.41
CA SER A 428 26.07 12.77 19.38
C SER A 428 26.48 11.30 19.44
N LEU A 429 27.03 10.79 18.33
CA LEU A 429 27.31 9.36 18.16
C LEU A 429 28.77 8.94 18.48
N GLY A 430 29.71 9.89 18.57
CA GLY A 430 31.15 9.60 18.72
C GLY A 430 31.87 10.43 19.80
N SER A 431 33.18 10.16 20.01
CA SER A 431 33.99 10.93 20.97
C SER A 431 35.43 11.22 20.49
N GLY A 432 35.56 12.25 19.64
CA GLY A 432 36.82 12.93 19.31
C GLY A 432 37.54 12.44 18.03
N SER A 433 38.39 13.32 17.48
CA SER A 433 38.77 13.41 16.04
C SER A 433 37.72 14.26 15.27
N PRO A 434 37.83 14.50 13.95
CA PRO A 434 37.01 15.54 13.31
C PRO A 434 35.53 15.16 13.32
N SER A 435 34.70 16.11 13.71
CA SER A 435 33.25 16.00 13.87
C SER A 435 32.53 16.66 12.69
N ALA A 436 31.86 15.88 11.87
CA ALA A 436 30.92 16.35 10.87
C ALA A 436 29.47 16.15 11.37
N ALA A 437 28.48 16.45 10.53
CA ALA A 437 27.09 16.21 10.84
C ALA A 437 26.31 15.69 9.63
N LEU A 438 25.26 14.91 9.90
CA LEU A 438 24.24 14.52 8.93
C LEU A 438 22.91 15.12 9.38
N ALA A 439 22.25 15.89 8.51
CA ALA A 439 20.87 16.30 8.73
C ALA A 439 19.93 15.34 7.99
N VAL A 440 18.89 14.87 8.65
CA VAL A 440 17.81 14.07 8.03
C VAL A 440 16.55 14.95 7.98
N PRO A 441 16.17 15.51 6.81
CA PRO A 441 15.15 16.56 6.73
C PRO A 441 13.75 16.07 7.11
N SER A 442 13.44 14.81 6.81
CA SER A 442 12.16 14.14 7.11
C SER A 442 11.93 13.90 8.61
N GLU A 443 13.01 13.69 9.37
CA GLU A 443 12.97 13.51 10.83
C GLU A 443 13.05 14.85 11.58
N GLY A 444 13.76 15.83 11.03
CA GLY A 444 14.15 17.06 11.75
C GLY A 444 15.40 16.91 12.62
N THR A 445 16.10 15.77 12.52
CA THR A 445 17.26 15.40 13.35
C THR A 445 18.59 15.84 12.73
N VAL A 446 19.56 16.20 13.56
CA VAL A 446 20.98 16.35 13.17
C VAL A 446 21.87 15.38 13.96
N TYR A 447 22.51 14.45 13.27
CA TYR A 447 23.43 13.47 13.87
C TYR A 447 24.87 13.98 13.78
N GLU A 448 25.58 14.07 14.91
CA GLU A 448 27.01 14.38 14.95
C GLU A 448 27.81 13.10 14.70
N ILE A 449 28.57 13.09 13.60
CA ILE A 449 29.32 11.94 13.10
C ILE A 449 30.83 12.16 13.19
N ALA A 450 31.59 11.08 13.34
CA ALA A 450 33.04 11.08 13.30
C ALA A 450 33.57 10.57 11.95
N ALA A 451 34.87 10.72 11.70
CA ALA A 451 35.54 9.91 10.68
C ALA A 451 35.39 8.41 11.00
N ASP A 452 35.25 7.57 9.97
CA ASP A 452 34.93 6.14 10.05
C ASP A 452 33.51 5.82 10.58
N THR A 453 32.56 6.75 10.44
CA THR A 453 31.12 6.45 10.68
C THR A 453 30.56 5.59 9.54
N THR A 454 29.79 4.56 9.88
CA THR A 454 29.01 3.77 8.92
C THR A 454 27.56 4.24 8.94
N VAL A 455 26.99 4.47 7.75
CA VAL A 455 25.61 4.89 7.54
C VAL A 455 24.88 3.79 6.78
N GLY A 456 23.78 3.27 7.32
CA GLY A 456 23.02 2.20 6.66
C GLY A 456 21.61 2.07 7.21
N ARG A 457 20.89 1.03 6.79
CA ARG A 457 19.54 0.70 7.32
C ARG A 457 19.66 -0.28 8.49
N GLY A 458 18.91 -0.04 9.57
CA GLY A 458 19.05 -0.76 10.83
C GLY A 458 18.37 -2.13 10.88
N GLY A 459 19.14 -3.19 11.12
CA GLY A 459 18.60 -4.48 11.54
C GLY A 459 18.47 -4.57 13.08
N GLU A 460 17.32 -5.08 13.56
CA GLU A 460 17.09 -5.52 14.95
C GLU A 460 17.04 -4.46 16.09
N SER A 461 16.31 -3.34 15.91
CA SER A 461 15.64 -2.67 17.06
C SER A 461 14.44 -1.79 16.68
N ASP A 462 13.21 -2.15 17.07
CA ASP A 462 11.97 -1.39 16.78
C ASP A 462 11.77 -0.11 17.65
N GLN A 463 12.73 0.81 17.72
CA GLN A 463 12.51 2.13 18.35
C GLN A 463 13.02 3.26 17.45
N ASP A 464 12.06 3.98 16.88
CA ASP A 464 12.19 5.07 15.91
C ASP A 464 12.82 4.69 14.54
N PRO A 465 12.67 5.53 13.48
CA PRO A 465 12.64 5.03 12.11
C PRO A 465 14.01 4.88 11.41
N ASP A 466 14.12 3.80 10.66
CA ASP A 466 14.70 3.68 9.31
C ASP A 466 16.14 4.13 8.98
N LEU A 467 16.88 4.89 9.80
CA LEU A 467 18.31 5.17 9.57
C LEU A 467 19.20 4.72 10.75
N ALA A 468 20.11 3.78 10.49
CA ALA A 468 21.11 3.32 11.45
C ALA A 468 22.48 3.97 11.20
N LEU A 469 22.89 4.78 12.16
CA LEU A 469 24.20 5.46 12.19
C LEU A 469 25.09 4.81 13.26
N ASP A 470 25.69 3.67 12.91
CA ASP A 470 26.63 2.97 13.80
C ASP A 470 28.03 3.61 13.73
N VAL A 471 28.37 4.35 14.78
CA VAL A 471 29.74 4.85 14.98
C VAL A 471 30.61 3.77 15.61
N ALA A 472 31.23 3.02 14.72
CA ALA A 472 32.38 2.15 14.94
C ALA A 472 32.15 0.89 15.82
N THR A 473 31.50 -0.12 15.22
CA THR A 473 32.26 -1.30 14.77
C THR A 473 31.69 -1.92 13.50
N ASP A 474 32.51 -2.61 12.70
CA ASP A 474 32.08 -3.36 11.50
C ASP A 474 31.30 -4.66 11.87
N ALA A 475 30.27 -4.56 12.72
CA ALA A 475 29.76 -5.69 13.50
C ALA A 475 28.27 -6.05 13.29
N HIS A 476 27.38 -5.07 13.06
CA HIS A 476 25.92 -5.31 13.02
C HIS A 476 25.17 -4.61 11.86
N VAL A 477 25.87 -4.02 10.89
CA VAL A 477 25.21 -3.41 9.71
C VAL A 477 25.17 -4.42 8.56
N GLU A 478 23.96 -4.89 8.24
CA GLU A 478 23.62 -5.77 7.10
C GLU A 478 23.82 -5.02 5.74
N PRO A 479 23.57 -5.60 4.55
CA PRO A 479 24.35 -5.29 3.34
C PRO A 479 23.94 -4.02 2.57
N VAL A 480 23.37 -3.04 3.27
CA VAL A 480 22.92 -1.71 2.81
C VAL A 480 23.62 -0.66 3.68
N HIS A 481 24.89 -0.36 3.38
CA HIS A 481 25.66 0.67 4.09
C HIS A 481 26.76 1.36 3.28
N ALA A 482 26.90 2.66 3.51
CA ALA A 482 28.00 3.51 3.08
C ALA A 482 28.92 3.83 4.27
N ARG A 483 30.21 4.07 4.02
CA ARG A 483 31.18 4.49 5.04
C ARG A 483 31.65 5.91 4.77
N ILE A 484 31.53 6.78 5.76
CA ILE A 484 32.03 8.16 5.72
C ILE A 484 33.40 8.23 6.40
N THR A 485 34.40 8.66 5.65
CA THR A 485 35.80 8.78 6.07
C THR A 485 36.29 10.22 5.94
N PHE A 486 37.34 10.56 6.68
CA PHE A 486 38.13 11.76 6.47
C PHE A 486 39.49 11.32 5.91
N ASP A 487 39.96 11.97 4.85
CA ASP A 487 41.02 11.43 3.99
C ASP A 487 42.41 11.33 4.67
N GLU A 488 43.33 10.52 4.11
CA GLU A 488 44.68 10.32 4.67
C GLU A 488 45.53 11.61 4.74
N SER A 489 45.19 12.66 3.97
CA SER A 489 45.84 13.98 4.07
C SER A 489 45.22 14.90 5.13
N GLY A 490 44.02 14.59 5.61
CA GLY A 490 43.30 15.33 6.64
C GLY A 490 42.73 16.66 6.15
N GLN A 491 42.23 16.70 4.91
CA GLN A 491 41.72 17.89 4.23
C GLN A 491 40.29 17.76 3.69
N GLU A 492 39.79 16.55 3.46
CA GLU A 492 38.52 16.32 2.75
C GLU A 492 37.72 15.13 3.34
N TRP A 493 36.39 15.21 3.26
CA TRP A 493 35.48 14.12 3.65
C TRP A 493 35.08 13.30 2.41
N GLN A 494 34.96 11.99 2.58
CA GLN A 494 34.61 11.07 1.48
C GLN A 494 33.55 10.07 1.94
N ILE A 495 32.66 9.69 1.02
CA ILE A 495 31.70 8.61 1.17
C ILE A 495 32.12 7.44 0.27
N THR A 496 32.10 6.23 0.80
CA THR A 496 32.46 4.99 0.07
C THR A 496 31.33 4.00 0.18
N ASP A 497 30.85 3.47 -0.95
CA ASP A 497 29.89 2.37 -0.92
C ASP A 497 30.56 1.08 -0.43
N ARG A 498 29.91 0.44 0.54
CA ARG A 498 30.26 -0.89 1.07
C ARG A 498 29.08 -1.86 0.99
N SER A 499 27.96 -1.39 0.45
CA SER A 499 26.74 -2.15 0.31
C SER A 499 26.82 -3.14 -0.85
N SER A 500 25.68 -3.76 -1.12
CA SER A 500 25.45 -4.50 -2.36
C SER A 500 24.19 -4.04 -3.11
N SER A 501 23.61 -2.92 -2.68
CA SER A 501 22.51 -2.17 -3.29
C SER A 501 23.01 -0.97 -4.09
N GLY A 502 24.11 -0.37 -3.64
CA GLY A 502 24.64 0.92 -4.09
C GLY A 502 24.25 2.07 -3.19
N THR A 503 24.97 3.19 -3.32
CA THR A 503 24.72 4.45 -2.60
C THR A 503 24.66 5.60 -3.60
N HIS A 504 23.55 6.33 -3.69
CA HIS A 504 23.39 7.46 -4.61
C HIS A 504 23.81 8.77 -3.91
N VAL A 505 24.60 9.61 -4.58
CA VAL A 505 25.13 10.88 -4.03
C VAL A 505 24.89 12.05 -4.99
N GLU A 506 24.36 13.17 -4.48
CA GLU A 506 24.22 14.44 -5.20
C GLU A 506 25.59 15.10 -5.35
N VAL A 507 26.07 15.31 -6.58
CA VAL A 507 27.40 15.88 -6.88
C VAL A 507 27.38 17.30 -7.45
N GLY A 508 26.19 17.94 -7.47
CA GLY A 508 25.99 19.34 -7.85
C GLY A 508 25.11 19.52 -9.09
N ASP A 509 24.50 20.70 -9.22
CA ASP A 509 23.57 21.09 -10.32
C ASP A 509 22.44 20.06 -10.62
N GLY A 510 22.10 19.20 -9.66
CA GLY A 510 21.11 18.13 -9.79
C GLY A 510 21.63 16.82 -10.39
N GLU A 511 22.93 16.70 -10.72
CA GLU A 511 23.55 15.43 -11.12
C GLU A 511 23.75 14.51 -9.91
N TRP A 512 23.36 13.24 -10.06
CA TRP A 512 23.55 12.16 -9.08
C TRP A 512 24.58 11.14 -9.57
N LEU A 513 25.24 10.48 -8.62
CA LEU A 513 26.31 9.52 -8.84
C LEU A 513 26.05 8.26 -7.99
N LEU A 514 25.72 7.14 -8.64
CA LEU A 514 25.64 5.81 -8.04
C LEU A 514 27.04 5.24 -7.73
N LEU A 515 27.33 5.11 -6.43
CA LEU A 515 28.49 4.39 -5.92
C LEU A 515 28.20 2.90 -5.79
N LEU A 516 29.10 2.05 -6.27
CA LEU A 516 29.03 0.59 -6.13
C LEU A 516 30.34 0.00 -5.62
N SER A 517 30.23 -0.86 -4.59
CA SER A 517 31.28 -1.80 -4.19
C SER A 517 31.62 -2.79 -5.31
N GLU A 518 32.77 -3.49 -5.21
CA GLU A 518 33.13 -4.54 -6.17
C GLU A 518 32.04 -5.64 -6.27
N GLU A 519 31.37 -5.97 -5.15
CA GLU A 519 30.29 -6.96 -5.12
C GLU A 519 28.99 -6.42 -5.72
N GLY A 520 28.60 -5.18 -5.39
CA GLY A 520 27.43 -4.52 -5.98
C GLY A 520 27.56 -4.40 -7.51
N LEU A 521 28.77 -4.06 -7.98
CA LEU A 521 29.10 -3.96 -9.40
C LEU A 521 29.15 -5.32 -10.12
N GLU A 522 29.46 -6.42 -9.43
CA GLU A 522 29.30 -7.77 -9.99
C GLU A 522 27.82 -8.18 -10.04
N ARG A 523 27.03 -7.96 -8.98
CA ARG A 523 25.57 -8.23 -8.99
C ARG A 523 24.84 -7.45 -10.08
N HIS A 524 25.13 -6.16 -10.25
CA HIS A 524 24.54 -5.31 -11.30
C HIS A 524 24.93 -5.76 -12.73
N ARG A 525 25.99 -6.58 -12.89
CA ARG A 525 26.34 -7.22 -14.17
C ARG A 525 25.64 -8.56 -14.38
N GLU A 526 25.37 -9.31 -13.30
CA GLU A 526 24.72 -10.63 -13.36
C GLU A 526 23.18 -10.53 -13.41
N SER A 527 22.58 -9.58 -12.69
CA SER A 527 21.12 -9.37 -12.62
C SER A 527 20.50 -8.71 -13.86
N GLY A 528 21.33 -8.24 -14.78
CA GLY A 528 20.93 -7.33 -15.86
C GLY A 528 21.35 -5.90 -15.52
N PHE A 529 21.94 -5.23 -16.51
CA PHE A 529 22.37 -3.83 -16.39
C PHE A 529 21.16 -2.91 -16.58
N ASP A 530 20.74 -2.22 -15.52
CA ASP A 530 19.76 -1.13 -15.59
C ASP A 530 20.23 -0.07 -16.60
N PRO A 531 19.47 0.20 -17.68
CA PRO A 531 19.82 1.22 -18.65
C PRO A 531 19.70 2.65 -18.09
N ASP A 532 18.91 2.87 -17.05
CA ASP A 532 18.70 4.20 -16.47
C ASP A 532 19.89 4.60 -15.60
N ALA A 533 20.48 3.63 -14.90
CA ALA A 533 21.79 3.75 -14.23
C ALA A 533 22.96 4.00 -15.21
N ALA A 534 22.73 3.94 -16.54
CA ALA A 534 23.69 4.40 -17.55
C ALA A 534 23.59 5.90 -17.88
N THR A 535 22.52 6.55 -17.41
CA THR A 535 22.30 8.00 -17.53
C THR A 535 23.14 8.76 -16.50
N GLU A 536 23.33 8.16 -15.32
CA GLU A 536 24.23 8.65 -14.26
C GLU A 536 25.69 8.49 -14.67
N ARG A 537 26.44 9.59 -14.63
CA ARG A 537 27.70 9.73 -15.41
C ARG A 537 28.99 9.25 -14.74
N SER A 538 28.90 8.38 -13.74
CA SER A 538 30.03 7.53 -13.35
C SER A 538 29.61 6.53 -12.28
N ILE A 539 29.93 5.25 -12.49
CA ILE A 539 29.99 4.27 -11.40
C ILE A 539 31.37 4.37 -10.79
N GLU A 540 31.46 4.90 -9.57
CA GLU A 540 32.67 4.92 -8.75
C GLU A 540 32.47 4.10 -7.47
N GLN A 541 33.53 3.87 -6.68
CA GLN A 541 33.40 3.21 -5.38
C GLN A 541 33.29 4.22 -4.22
N SER A 542 33.82 5.43 -4.41
CA SER A 542 33.85 6.50 -3.42
C SER A 542 33.90 7.87 -4.08
N THR A 543 33.23 8.87 -3.52
CA THR A 543 33.33 10.29 -3.93
C THR A 543 33.57 11.20 -2.72
N ALA A 544 33.93 12.46 -2.97
CA ALA A 544 34.04 13.49 -1.95
C ALA A 544 32.65 13.98 -1.52
N LEU A 545 32.49 14.32 -0.24
CA LEU A 545 31.26 14.93 0.29
C LEU A 545 31.43 16.46 0.39
N GLU A 546 30.73 17.19 -0.47
CA GLU A 546 30.64 18.66 -0.39
C GLU A 546 29.64 19.12 0.69
N GLU A 547 29.77 20.39 1.10
CA GLU A 547 28.95 21.01 2.14
C GLU A 547 27.47 21.14 1.72
N GLY A 548 26.60 20.33 2.34
CA GLY A 548 25.17 20.25 2.04
C GLY A 548 24.77 19.15 1.05
N ALA A 549 25.73 18.37 0.52
CA ALA A 549 25.47 17.31 -0.46
C ALA A 549 24.48 16.26 0.09
N ALA A 550 23.48 15.90 -0.71
CA ALA A 550 22.54 14.83 -0.40
C ALA A 550 23.09 13.44 -0.75
N PHE A 551 22.67 12.42 0.00
CA PHE A 551 22.88 11.01 -0.38
C PHE A 551 21.80 10.09 0.18
N VAL A 552 21.64 8.93 -0.46
CA VAL A 552 20.69 7.85 -0.13
C VAL A 552 21.43 6.51 -0.23
N VAL A 553 21.21 5.59 0.70
CA VAL A 553 21.88 4.26 0.76
C VAL A 553 21.12 3.17 -0.02
N GLU A 554 20.03 3.56 -0.68
CA GLU A 554 19.14 2.76 -1.52
C GLU A 554 18.73 3.62 -2.74
N ASP A 555 17.76 3.17 -3.54
CA ASP A 555 17.27 3.90 -4.72
C ASP A 555 16.44 5.14 -4.31
N PRO A 556 16.81 6.38 -4.72
CA PRO A 556 16.05 7.60 -4.40
C PRO A 556 14.67 7.68 -5.08
N ARG A 557 14.30 6.67 -5.89
CA ARG A 557 13.00 6.55 -6.58
C ARG A 557 11.96 5.73 -5.79
N GLU A 558 12.33 5.02 -4.72
CA GLU A 558 11.39 4.26 -3.85
C GLU A 558 10.76 5.18 -2.79
N ASP A 559 9.49 4.94 -2.44
CA ASP A 559 8.64 5.87 -1.65
C ASP A 559 9.07 6.08 -0.18
N ASP A 560 10.02 5.27 0.34
CA ASP A 560 10.54 5.31 1.70
C ASP A 560 12.04 5.69 1.79
N ALA A 561 12.62 6.22 0.71
CA ALA A 561 14.03 6.55 0.61
C ALA A 561 14.48 7.73 1.50
N ILE A 562 15.25 7.47 2.55
CA ILE A 562 15.81 8.52 3.42
C ILE A 562 16.94 9.29 2.74
N THR A 563 16.70 10.58 2.49
CA THR A 563 17.74 11.54 2.10
C THR A 563 18.51 12.05 3.33
N CYS A 564 19.79 11.72 3.42
CA CYS A 564 20.74 12.36 4.31
C CYS A 564 21.36 13.60 3.63
N ARG A 565 21.65 14.69 4.36
CA ARG A 565 22.53 15.77 3.89
C ARG A 565 23.77 15.91 4.77
N PHE A 566 24.94 15.92 4.15
CA PHE A 566 26.23 16.05 4.84
C PHE A 566 26.60 17.51 5.15
N PHE A 567 27.20 17.75 6.32
CA PHE A 567 27.75 19.04 6.73
C PHE A 567 29.08 18.88 7.47
N THR A 568 30.01 19.83 7.29
CA THR A 568 31.31 19.79 7.98
C THR A 568 31.24 20.20 9.46
N SER A 569 30.08 20.65 9.95
CA SER A 569 29.85 20.93 11.37
C SER A 569 28.37 20.83 11.78
N VAL A 570 28.14 20.42 13.03
CA VAL A 570 26.81 20.36 13.67
C VAL A 570 26.13 21.73 13.72
N GLU A 571 26.91 22.79 13.94
CA GLU A 571 26.39 24.16 14.06
C GLU A 571 25.81 24.66 12.73
N LEU A 572 26.46 24.33 11.61
CA LEU A 572 25.97 24.66 10.27
C LEU A 572 24.78 23.78 9.88
N ALA A 573 24.79 22.47 10.18
CA ALA A 573 23.64 21.59 9.97
C ALA A 573 22.39 22.09 10.70
N ARG A 574 22.51 22.49 11.98
CA ARG A 574 21.43 23.09 12.76
C ARG A 574 20.91 24.39 12.14
N GLU A 575 21.79 25.31 11.74
CA GLU A 575 21.40 26.60 11.13
C GLU A 575 20.59 26.37 9.85
N ARG A 576 21.05 25.46 8.97
CA ARG A 576 20.41 25.18 7.68
C ARG A 576 19.16 24.31 7.76
N LEU A 577 18.99 23.53 8.82
CA LEU A 577 17.74 22.80 9.08
C LEU A 577 16.69 23.72 9.72
N ALA A 578 17.10 24.57 10.66
CA ALA A 578 16.20 25.51 11.35
C ALA A 578 15.70 26.68 10.46
N ASP A 579 16.45 27.06 9.42
CA ASP A 579 16.01 28.09 8.44
C ASP A 579 15.18 27.53 7.27
N GLY A 580 15.03 26.21 7.16
CA GLY A 580 14.29 25.53 6.08
C GLY A 580 14.97 25.61 4.69
N SER A 581 16.26 25.95 4.65
CA SER A 581 17.07 25.84 3.42
C SER A 581 17.49 24.41 3.13
N VAL A 582 17.67 23.58 4.17
CA VAL A 582 17.67 22.12 4.03
C VAL A 582 16.25 21.65 3.78
N ARG A 583 16.07 21.08 2.59
CA ARG A 583 14.91 20.27 2.21
C ARG A 583 15.42 18.89 1.81
N GLU A 584 14.50 17.94 1.73
CA GLU A 584 14.69 16.74 0.93
C GLU A 584 15.20 17.15 -0.46
N ALA A 585 16.16 16.39 -0.99
CA ALA A 585 16.62 16.63 -2.35
C ALA A 585 15.50 16.21 -3.29
N GLY A 586 14.93 17.18 -4.02
CA GLY A 586 13.99 16.87 -5.08
C GLY A 586 14.73 16.13 -6.18
N PHE A 587 14.65 14.80 -6.18
CA PHE A 587 15.05 13.98 -7.31
C PHE A 587 14.07 14.30 -8.46
N GLU A 588 14.42 15.30 -9.29
CA GLU A 588 13.57 15.70 -10.41
C GLU A 588 13.44 14.51 -11.36
N ARG A 589 12.25 13.88 -11.32
CA ARG A 589 11.89 12.67 -12.05
C ARG A 589 11.89 12.97 -13.55
N PHE A 590 13.06 12.89 -14.18
CA PHE A 590 13.24 13.10 -15.62
C PHE A 590 12.53 12.00 -16.42
N VAL A 591 11.25 12.23 -16.73
CA VAL A 591 10.44 11.35 -17.58
C VAL A 591 10.95 11.40 -19.02
N LEU A 592 11.49 10.28 -19.52
CA LEU A 592 11.84 10.03 -20.93
C LEU A 592 11.54 8.58 -21.32
#